data_AF-A0A5N5HZT0-F1
#
_entry.id   AF-A0A5N5HZT0-F1
#
_cell.length_a   1.000
_cell.length_b   1.000
_cell.length_c   1.000
_cell.angle_alpha   90.00
_cell.angle_beta   90.00
_cell.angle_gamma   90.00
#
_symmetry.space_group_name_H-M   'P 1'
#
loop_
_entity.id
_entity.type
_entity.pdbx_description
1 polymer ?
#
loop_
_entity_poly.entity_id
_entity_poly.type
_entity_poly.pdbx_seq_one_letter_code
_entity_poly.pdbx_strand_id
1 'polypeptide(L)'
;MEGIYRAVMEEIWRYTGLSPAAFFTIAGMMIVVYRIVTGMFVDPEDFNKPPVAAIINTVDSYSKSNFVNKYLNSTGAAKGSSVQMGDMTEEQLREYGGSNPNKPLLVAIRARIYDVSSSRNFYGPGGPYAMFAGREVSRALALLSFKPQDINGNLEGLGPDELGILQDWEEKFIEKYDKVGQLVAEPRANSDEQN
;
A
#
# COMPACT_ATOMS: atom_id res chain seq x y z
N MET A 1 -39.80 28.40 -18.91
CA MET A 1 -38.55 27.95 -18.24
C MET A 1 -37.79 29.09 -17.55
N GLU A 2 -38.07 30.37 -17.82
CA GLU A 2 -37.33 31.49 -17.21
C GLU A 2 -37.62 31.74 -15.72
N GLY A 3 -38.82 31.43 -15.23
CA GLY A 3 -39.22 31.70 -13.85
C GLY A 3 -38.49 30.85 -12.81
N ILE A 4 -38.25 29.57 -13.12
CA ILE A 4 -37.55 28.65 -12.20
C ILE A 4 -36.08 29.04 -12.08
N TYR A 5 -35.46 29.43 -13.20
CA TYR A 5 -34.08 29.90 -13.20
C TYR A 5 -33.91 31.14 -12.33
N ARG A 6 -34.81 32.13 -12.44
CA ARG A 6 -34.77 33.33 -11.61
C ARG A 6 -34.95 33.04 -10.12
N ALA A 7 -35.92 32.18 -9.78
CA ALA A 7 -36.15 31.78 -8.40
C ALA A 7 -34.91 31.12 -7.78
N VAL A 8 -34.28 30.19 -8.50
CA VAL A 8 -33.06 29.51 -8.05
C VAL A 8 -31.89 30.50 -7.88
N MET A 9 -31.74 31.46 -8.78
CA MET A 9 -30.65 32.44 -8.72
C MET A 9 -30.80 33.44 -7.56
N GLU A 10 -32.04 33.86 -7.26
CA GLU A 10 -32.34 34.69 -6.08
C GLU A 10 -32.07 33.94 -4.78
N GLU A 11 -32.39 32.65 -4.76
CA GLU A 11 -32.22 31.80 -3.59
C GLU A 11 -30.74 31.52 -3.28
N ILE A 12 -29.93 31.28 -4.30
CA ILE A 12 -28.46 31.14 -4.17
C ILE A 12 -27.87 32.39 -3.51
N TRP A 13 -28.23 33.57 -3.99
CA TRP A 13 -27.72 34.82 -3.42
C TRP A 13 -28.19 35.00 -1.97
N ARG A 14 -29.45 34.68 -1.68
CA ARG A 14 -30.03 34.84 -0.35
C ARG A 14 -29.43 33.92 0.71
N TYR A 15 -29.05 32.70 0.34
CA TYR A 15 -28.45 31.74 1.27
C TYR A 15 -26.93 31.84 1.38
N THR A 16 -26.23 32.18 0.30
CA THR A 16 -24.76 32.15 0.26
C THR A 16 -24.12 33.53 0.25
N GLY A 17 -24.87 34.59 -0.07
CA GLY A 17 -24.35 35.94 -0.31
C GLY A 17 -23.51 36.07 -1.59
N LEU A 18 -23.34 34.99 -2.34
CA LEU A 18 -22.54 34.95 -3.56
C LEU A 18 -23.37 35.32 -4.78
N SER A 19 -22.74 35.92 -5.78
CA SER A 19 -23.36 36.00 -7.10
C SER A 19 -23.55 34.59 -7.63
N PRO A 20 -24.62 34.31 -8.38
CA PRO A 20 -24.84 32.96 -8.89
C PRO A 20 -23.69 32.44 -9.76
N ALA A 21 -23.02 33.32 -10.51
CA ALA A 21 -21.81 32.97 -11.25
C ALA A 21 -20.68 32.48 -10.32
N ALA A 22 -20.45 33.18 -9.20
CA ALA A 22 -19.45 32.79 -8.20
C ALA A 22 -19.81 31.46 -7.49
N PHE A 23 -21.09 31.21 -7.23
CA PHE A 23 -21.54 29.96 -6.66
C PHE A 23 -21.22 28.76 -7.58
N PHE A 24 -21.55 28.86 -8.88
CA PHE A 24 -21.27 27.78 -9.83
C PHE A 24 -19.77 27.61 -10.13
N THR A 25 -18.96 28.67 -10.09
CA THR A 25 -17.51 28.53 -10.23
C THR A 25 -16.90 27.82 -9.02
N ILE A 26 -17.33 28.17 -7.80
CA ILE A 26 -16.87 27.50 -6.57
C ILE A 26 -17.33 26.05 -6.56
N ALA A 27 -18.60 25.78 -6.89
CA ALA A 27 -19.12 24.41 -6.97
C ALA A 27 -18.36 23.58 -8.03
N GLY A 28 -18.08 24.16 -9.20
CA GLY A 28 -17.25 23.54 -10.23
C GLY A 28 -15.83 23.23 -9.74
N MET A 29 -15.18 24.20 -9.08
CA MET A 29 -13.85 23.98 -8.48
C MET A 29 -13.87 22.91 -7.38
N MET A 30 -14.90 22.88 -6.53
CA MET A 30 -15.09 21.84 -5.51
C MET A 30 -15.23 20.46 -6.15
N ILE A 31 -15.97 20.32 -7.27
CA ILE A 31 -16.08 19.06 -8.01
C ILE A 31 -14.73 18.65 -8.60
N VAL A 32 -13.96 19.58 -9.17
CA VAL A 32 -12.62 19.30 -9.72
C VAL A 32 -11.66 18.85 -8.62
N VAL A 33 -11.61 19.56 -7.49
CA VAL A 33 -10.78 19.18 -6.33
C VAL A 33 -11.23 17.83 -5.79
N TYR A 34 -12.54 17.61 -5.63
CA TYR A 34 -13.08 16.32 -5.21
C TYR A 34 -12.63 15.21 -6.14
N ARG A 35 -12.69 15.38 -7.47
CA ARG A 35 -12.25 14.37 -8.46
C ARG A 35 -10.76 14.11 -8.41
N ILE A 36 -9.93 15.14 -8.18
CA ILE A 36 -8.48 14.98 -8.01
C ILE A 36 -8.17 14.21 -6.72
N VAL A 37 -8.84 14.54 -5.62
CA VAL A 37 -8.62 13.91 -4.32
C VAL A 37 -9.17 12.48 -4.29
N THR A 38 -10.38 12.23 -4.80
CA THR A 38 -10.92 10.86 -4.92
C THR A 38 -10.16 10.02 -5.93
N GLY A 39 -9.61 10.60 -7.00
CA GLY A 39 -8.68 9.90 -7.88
C GLY A 39 -7.35 9.51 -7.21
N MET A 40 -6.97 10.19 -6.12
CA MET A 40 -5.79 9.85 -5.31
C MET A 40 -6.08 8.78 -4.25
N PHE A 41 -7.35 8.64 -3.84
CA PHE A 41 -7.83 7.60 -2.93
C PHE A 41 -8.70 6.61 -3.69
N VAL A 42 -7.99 5.72 -4.40
CA VAL A 42 -8.46 4.58 -5.21
C VAL A 42 -9.67 3.85 -4.63
N ASP A 43 -10.63 3.50 -5.53
CA ASP A 43 -11.79 2.68 -5.27
C ASP A 43 -11.41 1.30 -4.67
N PRO A 44 -12.13 0.78 -3.66
CA PRO A 44 -11.90 -0.56 -3.10
C PRO A 44 -11.98 -1.67 -4.16
N GLU A 45 -12.64 -1.44 -5.30
CA GLU A 45 -12.83 -2.42 -6.37
C GLU A 45 -11.63 -2.59 -7.32
N ASP A 46 -10.68 -1.64 -7.34
CA ASP A 46 -9.46 -1.80 -8.14
C ASP A 46 -8.42 -2.72 -7.46
N PHE A 47 -8.60 -3.05 -6.17
CA PHE A 47 -7.76 -4.02 -5.47
C PHE A 47 -8.05 -5.48 -5.90
N ASN A 48 -9.24 -5.76 -6.45
CA ASN A 48 -9.65 -7.11 -6.82
C ASN A 48 -9.56 -7.41 -8.34
N LYS A 49 -9.16 -6.45 -9.17
CA LYS A 49 -8.94 -6.72 -10.60
C LYS A 49 -7.48 -7.04 -10.86
N PRO A 50 -7.15 -8.28 -11.31
CA PRO A 50 -5.82 -8.55 -11.80
C PRO A 50 -5.50 -7.64 -13.00
N PRO A 51 -4.26 -7.16 -13.15
CA PRO A 51 -3.86 -6.06 -14.05
C PRO A 51 -4.03 -6.36 -15.56
N VAL A 52 -4.61 -7.49 -15.93
CA VAL A 52 -4.77 -7.94 -17.33
C VAL A 52 -6.18 -7.74 -17.90
N ALA A 53 -7.21 -7.51 -17.07
CA ALA A 53 -8.59 -7.48 -17.55
C ALA A 53 -8.95 -6.25 -18.41
N ALA A 54 -8.28 -5.11 -18.23
CA ALA A 54 -8.62 -3.86 -18.91
C ALA A 54 -8.13 -3.78 -20.38
N ILE A 55 -7.08 -4.52 -20.76
CA ILE A 55 -6.54 -4.49 -22.14
C ILE A 55 -7.31 -5.45 -23.07
N ILE A 56 -7.95 -6.49 -22.53
CA ILE A 56 -8.56 -7.58 -23.31
C ILE A 56 -9.83 -7.13 -24.06
N ASN A 57 -10.48 -6.04 -23.62
CA ASN A 57 -11.76 -5.59 -24.19
C ASN A 57 -11.61 -4.69 -25.43
N THR A 58 -10.39 -4.27 -25.78
CA THR A 58 -10.13 -3.34 -26.90
C THR A 58 -9.30 -3.93 -28.03
N VAL A 59 -8.93 -5.21 -27.95
CA VAL A 59 -8.08 -5.89 -28.95
C VAL A 59 -8.86 -6.96 -29.70
N ASP A 60 -8.54 -7.13 -30.98
CA ASP A 60 -9.15 -8.17 -31.82
C ASP A 60 -8.89 -9.58 -31.26
N SER A 61 -9.74 -10.53 -31.66
CA SER A 61 -9.74 -11.91 -31.16
C SER A 61 -8.42 -12.65 -31.39
N TYR A 62 -7.62 -12.24 -32.39
CA TYR A 62 -6.35 -12.86 -32.74
C TYR A 62 -5.18 -12.31 -31.91
N SER A 63 -5.19 -11.01 -31.62
CA SER A 63 -4.29 -10.37 -30.67
C SER A 63 -4.64 -10.81 -29.24
N LYS A 64 -5.93 -11.01 -28.93
CA LYS A 64 -6.41 -11.60 -27.67
C LYS A 64 -5.82 -12.99 -27.45
N SER A 65 -5.82 -13.90 -28.43
CA SER A 65 -5.28 -15.26 -28.22
C SER A 65 -3.76 -15.28 -28.07
N ASN A 66 -3.02 -14.44 -28.79
CA ASN A 66 -1.56 -14.31 -28.64
C ASN A 66 -1.15 -13.60 -27.35
N PHE A 67 -1.90 -12.57 -26.94
CA PHE A 67 -1.75 -11.91 -25.64
C PHE A 67 -2.10 -12.90 -24.52
N VAL A 68 -3.27 -13.53 -24.57
CA VAL A 68 -3.70 -14.55 -23.62
C VAL A 68 -2.71 -15.71 -23.57
N ASN A 69 -2.17 -16.21 -24.67
CA ASN A 69 -1.14 -17.26 -24.60
C ASN A 69 0.20 -16.74 -24.05
N LYS A 70 0.63 -15.53 -24.41
CA LYS A 70 1.89 -14.95 -23.91
C LYS A 70 1.83 -14.60 -22.43
N TYR A 71 0.67 -14.17 -21.94
CA TYR A 71 0.47 -13.80 -20.55
C TYR A 71 -0.10 -14.97 -19.73
N LEU A 72 -1.11 -15.73 -20.15
CA LEU A 72 -1.61 -16.89 -19.38
C LEU A 72 -0.68 -18.10 -19.41
N ASN A 73 0.08 -18.38 -20.49
CA ASN A 73 1.12 -19.42 -20.41
C ASN A 73 2.36 -18.93 -19.64
N SER A 74 2.45 -17.62 -19.37
CA SER A 74 3.42 -17.02 -18.42
C SER A 74 2.84 -16.91 -16.99
N THR A 75 1.50 -16.84 -16.84
CA THR A 75 0.78 -16.76 -15.55
C THR A 75 0.28 -18.13 -15.07
N GLY A 76 0.47 -19.17 -15.89
CA GLY A 76 0.46 -20.57 -15.48
C GLY A 76 1.77 -21.00 -14.80
N ALA A 77 2.73 -20.08 -14.68
CA ALA A 77 3.85 -20.19 -13.76
C ALA A 77 3.49 -19.44 -12.47
N ALA A 78 2.93 -20.23 -11.56
CA ALA A 78 2.92 -20.03 -10.13
C ALA A 78 2.06 -18.87 -9.59
N LYS A 79 0.89 -19.26 -9.06
CA LYS A 79 0.69 -19.11 -7.61
C LYS A 79 1.98 -19.61 -6.95
N GLY A 80 2.98 -18.72 -6.85
CA GLY A 80 4.25 -19.00 -6.23
C GLY A 80 3.90 -19.58 -4.89
N SER A 81 4.23 -20.85 -4.67
CA SER A 81 4.48 -21.34 -3.33
C SER A 81 5.32 -20.27 -2.67
N SER A 82 4.71 -19.45 -1.81
CA SER A 82 5.42 -18.47 -1.01
C SER A 82 6.49 -19.29 -0.31
N VAL A 83 7.74 -19.11 -0.78
CA VAL A 83 8.85 -19.91 -0.28
C VAL A 83 8.92 -19.53 1.19
N GLN A 84 8.57 -20.48 2.05
CA GLN A 84 8.73 -20.30 3.49
C GLN A 84 10.23 -20.12 3.71
N MET A 85 10.64 -18.88 3.88
CA MET A 85 12.03 -18.49 4.10
C MET A 85 12.51 -18.92 5.49
N GLY A 86 11.56 -19.17 6.41
CA GLY A 86 11.85 -19.59 7.77
C GLY A 86 12.26 -18.43 8.66
N ASP A 87 12.95 -18.77 9.74
CA ASP A 87 13.44 -17.82 10.73
C ASP A 87 14.67 -17.09 10.19
N MET A 88 14.71 -15.76 10.30
CA MET A 88 15.86 -14.96 9.87
C MET A 88 16.14 -13.79 10.80
N THR A 89 17.38 -13.33 10.83
CA THR A 89 17.82 -12.16 11.60
C THR A 89 17.52 -10.86 10.87
N GLU A 90 17.65 -9.72 11.55
CA GLU A 90 17.41 -8.42 10.91
C GLU A 90 18.43 -8.16 9.79
N GLU A 91 19.67 -8.59 9.97
CA GLU A 91 20.75 -8.49 8.99
C GLU A 91 20.42 -9.28 7.71
N GLN A 92 19.89 -10.49 7.87
CA GLN A 92 19.45 -11.33 6.75
C GLN A 92 18.24 -10.71 6.04
N LEU A 93 17.30 -10.15 6.80
CA LEU A 93 16.13 -9.48 6.25
C LEU A 93 16.52 -8.28 5.35
N ARG A 94 17.59 -7.55 5.69
CA ARG A 94 18.08 -6.39 4.90
C ARG A 94 18.51 -6.76 3.49
N GLU A 95 18.87 -8.01 3.22
CA GLU A 95 19.18 -8.47 1.86
C GLU A 95 17.97 -8.45 0.91
N TYR A 96 16.76 -8.37 1.47
CA TYR A 96 15.48 -8.37 0.75
C TYR A 96 14.87 -6.96 0.62
N GLY A 97 15.71 -5.91 0.71
CA GLY A 97 15.32 -4.51 0.52
C GLY A 97 15.12 -4.07 -0.95
N GLY A 98 15.21 -4.99 -1.92
CA GLY A 98 14.93 -4.70 -3.33
C GLY A 98 16.11 -4.24 -4.17
N SER A 99 17.33 -4.20 -3.62
CA SER A 99 18.55 -3.90 -4.40
C SER A 99 18.82 -4.94 -5.49
N ASN A 100 18.46 -6.22 -5.24
CA ASN A 100 18.50 -7.26 -6.25
C ASN A 100 17.10 -7.49 -6.83
N PRO A 101 16.86 -7.21 -8.12
CA PRO A 101 15.54 -7.36 -8.73
C PRO A 101 15.05 -8.81 -8.72
N ASN A 102 15.95 -9.80 -8.67
CA ASN A 102 15.63 -11.22 -8.70
C ASN A 102 15.30 -11.82 -7.31
N LYS A 103 15.51 -11.06 -6.22
CA LYS A 103 15.09 -11.46 -4.86
C LYS A 103 13.68 -10.93 -4.57
N PRO A 104 12.88 -11.61 -3.73
CA PRO A 104 11.62 -11.07 -3.24
C PRO A 104 11.86 -9.83 -2.37
N LEU A 105 10.79 -9.04 -2.17
CA LEU A 105 10.75 -7.94 -1.21
C LEU A 105 10.09 -8.42 0.07
N LEU A 106 10.78 -8.29 1.19
CA LEU A 106 10.27 -8.73 2.49
C LEU A 106 10.08 -7.53 3.42
N VAL A 107 9.09 -7.59 4.29
CA VAL A 107 8.85 -6.61 5.36
C VAL A 107 8.47 -7.37 6.63
N ALA A 108 8.98 -6.93 7.78
CA ALA A 108 8.63 -7.52 9.07
C ALA A 108 7.71 -6.61 9.90
N ILE A 109 6.65 -7.20 10.45
CA ILE A 109 5.70 -6.56 11.37
C ILE A 109 5.48 -7.52 12.54
N ARG A 110 5.70 -7.04 13.77
CA ARG A 110 5.69 -7.79 15.02
C ARG A 110 6.50 -9.07 14.94
N ALA A 111 7.71 -8.92 14.39
CA ALA A 111 8.61 -10.03 14.08
C ALA A 111 8.03 -11.09 13.12
N ARG A 112 6.93 -10.85 12.41
CA ARG A 112 6.42 -11.74 11.36
C ARG A 112 6.82 -11.19 10.00
N ILE A 113 7.33 -12.05 9.13
CA ILE A 113 7.90 -11.62 7.85
C ILE A 113 6.90 -11.92 6.74
N TYR A 114 6.62 -10.89 5.94
CA TYR A 114 5.66 -10.93 4.85
C TYR A 114 6.35 -10.69 3.51
N ASP A 115 5.95 -11.43 2.49
CA ASP A 115 6.39 -11.19 1.11
C ASP A 115 5.51 -10.11 0.45
N VAL A 116 6.10 -8.93 0.23
CA VAL A 116 5.44 -7.77 -0.38
C VAL A 116 5.79 -7.62 -1.87
N SER A 117 6.36 -8.64 -2.50
CA SER A 117 6.79 -8.62 -3.91
C SER A 117 5.64 -8.31 -4.88
N SER A 118 4.42 -8.73 -4.56
CA SER A 118 3.21 -8.41 -5.33
C SER A 118 2.94 -6.90 -5.40
N SER A 119 3.49 -6.12 -4.46
CA SER A 119 3.35 -4.67 -4.33
C SER A 119 4.68 -3.93 -4.58
N ARG A 120 5.51 -4.42 -5.50
CA ARG A 120 6.84 -3.86 -5.81
C ARG A 120 6.81 -2.38 -6.25
N ASN A 121 5.72 -1.86 -6.79
CA ASN A 121 5.60 -0.43 -7.10
C ASN A 121 5.60 0.46 -5.84
N PHE A 122 5.27 -0.09 -4.67
CA PHE A 122 5.25 0.62 -3.39
C PHE A 122 6.54 0.41 -2.60
N TYR A 123 6.97 -0.85 -2.47
CA TYR A 123 8.10 -1.24 -1.62
C TYR A 123 9.42 -1.44 -2.37
N GLY A 124 9.38 -1.50 -3.71
CA GLY A 124 10.58 -1.63 -4.53
C GLY A 124 11.34 -0.32 -4.66
N PRO A 125 12.55 -0.34 -5.26
CA PRO A 125 13.36 0.84 -5.46
C PRO A 125 12.60 1.98 -6.17
N GLY A 126 12.61 3.17 -5.57
CA GLY A 126 11.90 4.35 -6.08
C GLY A 126 10.42 4.44 -5.69
N GLY A 127 9.86 3.41 -5.04
CA GLY A 127 8.51 3.45 -4.49
C GLY A 127 8.41 4.30 -3.22
N PRO A 128 7.22 4.82 -2.87
CA PRO A 128 7.01 5.67 -1.70
C PRO A 128 7.33 4.98 -0.37
N TYR A 129 7.29 3.64 -0.32
CA TYR A 129 7.52 2.82 0.87
C TYR A 129 8.79 1.98 0.75
N ALA A 130 9.71 2.33 -0.16
CA ALA A 130 10.95 1.59 -0.38
C ALA A 130 11.81 1.46 0.90
N MET A 131 11.74 2.45 1.80
CA MET A 131 12.48 2.46 3.07
C MET A 131 12.05 1.38 4.07
N PHE A 132 10.90 0.76 3.85
CA PHE A 132 10.36 -0.32 4.68
C PHE A 132 10.82 -1.71 4.22
N ALA A 133 11.22 -1.84 2.95
CA ALA A 133 11.66 -3.12 2.41
C ALA A 133 12.95 -3.61 3.09
N GLY A 134 12.98 -4.89 3.43
CA GLY A 134 14.07 -5.56 4.13
C GLY A 134 14.22 -5.13 5.59
N ARG A 135 13.15 -4.61 6.23
CA ARG A 135 13.22 -4.08 7.60
C ARG A 135 12.02 -4.48 8.45
N GLU A 136 12.22 -4.40 9.76
CA GLU A 136 11.13 -4.35 10.73
C GLU A 136 10.55 -2.92 10.76
N VAL A 137 9.22 -2.80 10.63
CA VAL A 137 8.51 -1.52 10.51
C VAL A 137 7.37 -1.32 11.52
N SER A 138 7.24 -2.16 12.55
CA SER A 138 6.14 -2.11 13.52
C SER A 138 5.99 -0.75 14.17
N ARG A 139 7.09 -0.17 14.66
CA ARG A 139 7.03 1.15 15.31
C ARG A 139 6.65 2.24 14.31
N ALA A 140 7.17 2.16 13.08
CA ALA A 140 6.83 3.10 12.01
C ALA A 140 5.34 3.03 11.65
N LEU A 141 4.75 1.84 11.62
CA LEU A 141 3.32 1.65 11.38
C LEU A 141 2.47 2.16 12.55
N ALA A 142 2.86 1.86 13.79
CA ALA A 142 2.17 2.32 14.99
C ALA A 142 2.12 3.85 15.08
N LEU A 143 3.22 4.52 14.72
CA LEU A 143 3.36 5.97 14.74
C LEU A 143 2.97 6.66 13.42
N LEU A 144 2.60 5.89 12.40
CA LEU A 144 2.35 6.39 11.03
C LEU A 144 3.51 7.26 10.50
N SER A 145 4.75 6.82 10.77
CA SER A 145 5.96 7.61 10.57
C SER A 145 6.84 7.06 9.46
N PHE A 146 7.39 7.96 8.64
CA PHE A 146 8.44 7.67 7.67
C PHE A 146 9.84 8.04 8.16
N LYS A 147 9.97 8.43 9.44
CA LYS A 147 11.26 8.86 9.97
C LYS A 147 12.17 7.63 10.16
N PRO A 148 13.45 7.70 9.74
CA PRO A 148 14.35 6.55 9.84
C PRO A 148 14.47 5.94 11.24
N GLN A 149 14.41 6.78 12.29
CA GLN A 149 14.47 6.32 13.68
C GLN A 149 13.25 5.52 14.15
N ASP A 150 12.12 5.63 13.46
CA ASP A 150 10.90 4.89 13.83
C ASP A 150 10.80 3.55 13.09
N ILE A 151 11.66 3.31 12.09
CA ILE A 151 11.67 2.06 11.33
C ILE A 151 12.47 1.02 12.12
N ASN A 152 11.79 0.33 13.02
CA ASN A 152 12.29 -0.79 13.82
C ASN A 152 11.11 -1.48 14.54
N GLY A 153 11.43 -2.59 15.23
CA GLY A 153 10.47 -3.37 16.01
C GLY A 153 10.25 -2.92 17.46
N ASN A 154 10.80 -1.78 17.90
CA ASN A 154 10.68 -1.35 19.28
C ASN A 154 9.29 -0.78 19.61
N LEU A 155 8.51 -1.54 20.38
CA LEU A 155 7.18 -1.14 20.83
C LEU A 155 7.18 -0.40 22.18
N GLU A 156 8.35 -0.19 22.80
CA GLU A 156 8.46 0.54 24.05
C GLU A 156 7.99 1.99 23.90
N GLY A 157 7.22 2.45 24.88
CA GLY A 157 6.66 3.80 24.93
C GLY A 157 5.48 4.06 24.00
N LEU A 158 4.94 3.05 23.31
CA LEU A 158 3.69 3.15 22.56
C LEU A 158 2.48 3.01 23.49
N GLY A 159 1.48 3.86 23.34
CA GLY A 159 0.23 3.80 24.07
C GLY A 159 -0.79 2.86 23.42
N PRO A 160 -1.96 2.68 24.03
CA PRO A 160 -3.02 1.81 23.52
C PRO A 160 -3.49 2.19 22.11
N ASP A 161 -3.54 3.49 21.81
CA ASP A 161 -4.00 3.99 20.51
C ASP A 161 -3.00 3.64 19.40
N GLU A 162 -1.70 3.85 19.63
CA GLU A 162 -0.65 3.47 18.67
C GLU A 162 -0.59 1.96 18.46
N LEU A 163 -0.80 1.16 19.52
CA LEU A 163 -0.87 -0.29 19.42
C LEU A 163 -2.12 -0.76 18.66
N GLY A 164 -3.26 -0.06 18.79
CA GLY A 164 -4.45 -0.30 18.00
C GLY A 164 -4.20 -0.04 16.51
N ILE A 165 -3.54 1.06 16.17
CA ILE A 165 -3.13 1.37 14.78
C ILE A 165 -2.23 0.25 14.22
N LEU A 166 -1.25 -0.21 15.00
CA LEU A 166 -0.37 -1.32 14.59
C LEU A 166 -1.15 -2.61 14.35
N GLN A 167 -2.12 -2.93 15.21
CA GLN A 167 -2.97 -4.11 15.06
C GLN A 167 -3.77 -4.06 13.75
N ASP A 168 -4.40 -2.93 13.44
CA ASP A 168 -5.15 -2.73 12.20
C ASP A 168 -4.24 -2.90 10.95
N TRP A 169 -2.99 -2.44 11.03
CA TRP A 169 -2.01 -2.63 9.96
C TRP A 169 -1.57 -4.09 9.83
N GLU A 170 -1.32 -4.79 10.94
CA GLU A 170 -0.97 -6.21 10.92
C GLU A 170 -2.07 -7.04 10.24
N GLU A 171 -3.35 -6.78 10.57
CA GLU A 171 -4.49 -7.48 9.97
C GLU A 171 -4.57 -7.27 8.45
N LYS A 172 -4.40 -6.03 7.99
CA LYS A 172 -4.35 -5.71 6.55
C LYS A 172 -3.19 -6.43 5.86
N PHE A 173 -2.04 -6.56 6.53
CA PHE A 173 -0.89 -7.29 5.97
C PHE A 173 -1.14 -8.80 5.91
N ILE A 174 -1.78 -9.38 6.92
CA ILE A 174 -2.16 -10.81 6.93
C ILE A 174 -3.13 -11.13 5.80
N GLU A 175 -4.08 -10.25 5.53
CA GLU A 175 -5.05 -10.45 4.45
C GLU A 175 -4.39 -10.33 3.06
N LYS A 176 -3.44 -9.41 2.91
CA LYS A 176 -2.88 -9.04 1.60
C LYS A 176 -1.61 -9.80 1.20
N TYR A 177 -0.80 -10.23 2.16
CA TYR A 177 0.54 -10.76 1.93
C TYR A 177 0.76 -12.10 2.62
N ASP A 178 1.52 -12.97 1.97
CA ASP A 178 1.87 -14.26 2.54
C ASP A 178 2.90 -14.07 3.65
N LYS A 179 2.64 -14.68 4.82
CA LYS A 179 3.67 -14.87 5.86
C LYS A 179 4.68 -15.90 5.35
N VAL A 180 5.94 -15.52 5.29
CA VAL A 180 7.05 -16.36 4.81
C VAL A 180 8.08 -16.68 5.87
N GLY A 181 8.02 -16.05 7.05
CA GLY A 181 9.02 -16.27 8.09
C GLY A 181 8.74 -15.54 9.40
N GLN A 182 9.72 -15.59 10.28
CA GLN A 182 9.73 -14.90 11.56
C GLN A 182 11.11 -14.29 11.82
N LEU A 183 11.12 -13.07 12.35
CA LEU A 183 12.33 -12.41 12.78
C LEU A 183 12.78 -13.05 14.10
N VAL A 184 14.01 -13.55 14.12
CA VAL A 184 14.64 -14.02 15.36
C VAL A 184 15.61 -12.97 15.87
N ALA A 185 15.60 -12.76 17.18
CA ALA A 185 16.65 -11.98 17.81
C ALA A 185 17.99 -12.69 17.59
N GLU A 186 19.01 -11.94 17.20
CA GLU A 186 20.39 -12.42 17.18
C GLU A 186 20.68 -13.17 18.50
N PRO A 187 21.28 -14.38 18.46
CA PRO A 187 21.70 -15.05 19.68
C PRO A 187 22.65 -14.09 20.41
N ARG A 188 22.23 -13.60 21.58
CA ARG A 188 23.14 -12.88 22.46
C ARG A 188 24.34 -13.81 22.66
N ALA A 189 25.49 -13.44 22.14
CA ALA A 189 26.74 -14.06 22.56
C ALA A 189 26.81 -13.84 24.07
N ASN A 190 26.54 -14.90 24.83
CA ASN A 190 26.78 -14.93 26.26
C ASN A 190 28.23 -14.51 26.47
N SER A 191 28.44 -13.27 26.90
CA SER A 191 29.64 -12.89 27.62
C SER A 191 29.45 -13.41 29.04
N ASP A 192 29.54 -14.73 29.18
CA ASP A 192 29.65 -15.39 30.47
C ASP A 192 30.95 -14.90 31.13
N GLU A 193 30.80 -14.28 32.30
CA GLU A 193 31.46 -14.74 33.52
C GLU A 193 32.99 -14.98 33.43
N GLN A 194 33.79 -13.90 33.47
CA GLN A 194 35.12 -13.91 34.09
C GLN A 194 35.67 -12.48 34.26
N ASN A 195 35.49 -11.90 35.45
CA ASN A 195 36.55 -11.68 36.46
C ASN A 195 36.01 -10.80 37.60
#